data_AF-A0A3C0RXD8-F1
#
_entry.id   AF-A0A3C0RXD8-F1
#
_cell.length_a   1.000
_cell.length_b   1.000
_cell.length_c   1.000
_cell.angle_alpha   90.00
_cell.angle_beta   90.00
_cell.angle_gamma   90.00
#
_symmetry.space_group_name_H-M   'P 1'
#
loop_
_entity.id
_entity.type
_entity.pdbx_description
1 polymer ?
#
loop_
_entity_poly.entity_id
_entity_poly.type
_entity_poly.pdbx_seq_one_letter_code
_entity_poly.pdbx_strand_id
1 'polypeptide(L)'
;LSEIVPQQVGFRRVEIKEGLLLVNGQPILVKGINRHETDPVTGHVISKESMLRDIQLMKKFNINAVRTSHYPNAEYWLQLCDQYGLYVIDEANIESHGMGYDLSYTMANRPTWEKAH
;
A
#
# COMPACT_ATOMS: atom_id res chain seq x y z
N LEU A 1 29.03 -21.76 9.64
CA LEU A 1 27.83 -21.08 10.16
C LEU A 1 26.85 -20.95 9.00
N SER A 2 25.59 -21.36 9.19
CA SER A 2 24.52 -21.22 8.19
C SER A 2 23.66 -20.02 8.56
N GLU A 3 23.40 -19.13 7.61
CA GLU A 3 22.43 -18.04 7.74
C GLU A 3 21.02 -18.55 7.45
N ILE A 4 20.03 -18.06 8.20
CA ILE A 4 18.61 -18.42 8.04
C ILE A 4 17.78 -17.14 8.08
N VAL A 5 16.95 -16.91 7.06
CA VAL A 5 15.99 -15.80 7.01
C VAL A 5 14.57 -16.38 6.88
N PRO A 6 13.74 -16.34 7.95
CA PRO A 6 12.38 -16.86 7.91
C PRO A 6 11.48 -15.94 7.08
N GLN A 7 10.54 -16.52 6.33
CA GLN A 7 9.56 -15.80 5.52
C GLN A 7 8.18 -16.42 5.67
N GLN A 8 7.16 -15.57 5.86
CA GLN A 8 5.77 -16.00 5.85
C GLN A 8 5.26 -15.93 4.41
N VAL A 9 4.80 -17.05 3.86
CA VAL A 9 4.39 -17.14 2.45
C VAL A 9 2.92 -17.52 2.36
N GLY A 10 2.13 -16.70 1.66
CA GLY A 10 0.74 -16.97 1.31
C GLY A 10 0.59 -17.22 -0.19
N PHE A 11 0.10 -18.39 -0.58
CA PHE A 11 -0.15 -18.71 -1.99
C PHE A 11 -1.39 -17.97 -2.48
N ARG A 12 -1.19 -17.11 -3.48
CA ARG A 12 -2.28 -16.41 -4.18
C ARG A 12 -1.95 -16.20 -5.65
N ARG A 13 -2.98 -16.15 -6.48
CA ARG A 13 -2.91 -15.72 -7.88
C ARG A 13 -3.81 -14.51 -8.07
N VAL A 14 -3.26 -13.44 -8.63
CA VAL A 14 -4.01 -12.23 -8.99
C VAL A 14 -4.00 -12.14 -10.51
N GLU A 15 -5.17 -11.93 -11.10
CA GLU A 15 -5.29 -11.80 -12.56
C GLU A 15 -6.43 -10.88 -12.94
N ILE A 16 -6.35 -10.31 -14.15
CA ILE A 16 -7.47 -9.63 -14.79
C ILE A 16 -7.97 -10.55 -15.90
N LYS A 17 -9.25 -10.92 -15.85
CA LYS A 17 -9.90 -11.74 -16.89
C LYS A 17 -11.25 -11.14 -17.20
N GLU A 18 -11.52 -10.91 -18.49
CA GLU A 18 -12.80 -10.36 -18.97
C GLU A 18 -13.21 -9.05 -18.26
N GLY A 19 -12.22 -8.21 -17.94
CA GLY A 19 -12.44 -6.93 -17.26
C GLY A 19 -12.64 -7.01 -15.74
N LEU A 20 -12.54 -8.19 -15.13
CA LEU A 20 -12.68 -8.40 -13.69
C LEU A 20 -11.31 -8.60 -13.03
N LEU A 21 -11.11 -8.00 -11.86
CA LEU A 21 -9.99 -8.31 -10.97
C LEU A 21 -10.32 -9.56 -10.16
N LEU A 22 -9.56 -10.64 -10.36
CA LEU A 22 -9.73 -11.90 -9.66
C LEU A 22 -8.57 -12.17 -8.70
N VAL A 23 -8.91 -12.74 -7.55
CA VAL A 23 -7.97 -13.37 -6.64
C VAL A 23 -8.36 -14.83 -6.48
N ASN A 24 -7.44 -15.73 -6.80
CA ASN A 24 -7.67 -17.19 -6.79
C ASN A 24 -8.89 -17.60 -7.63
N GLY A 25 -9.06 -16.97 -8.80
CA GLY A 25 -10.14 -17.28 -9.75
C GLY A 25 -11.52 -16.73 -9.36
N GLN A 26 -11.64 -15.96 -8.28
CA GLN A 26 -12.89 -15.34 -7.85
C GLN A 26 -12.82 -13.81 -8.01
N PRO A 27 -13.84 -13.17 -8.60
CA PRO A 27 -13.89 -11.71 -8.66
C PRO A 27 -14.00 -11.14 -7.25
N ILE A 28 -13.24 -10.07 -6.98
CA ILE A 28 -13.26 -9.41 -5.66
C ILE A 28 -13.93 -8.04 -5.71
N LEU A 29 -14.55 -7.66 -4.60
CA LEU A 29 -15.00 -6.29 -4.36
C LEU A 29 -14.01 -5.59 -3.42
N VAL A 30 -13.39 -4.51 -3.89
CA VAL A 30 -12.49 -3.68 -3.07
C VAL A 30 -13.33 -2.75 -2.19
N LYS A 31 -13.30 -2.98 -0.88
CA LYS A 31 -13.91 -2.13 0.16
C LYS A 31 -12.77 -1.44 0.90
N GLY A 32 -12.13 -0.51 0.20
CA GLY A 32 -10.84 0.04 0.59
C GLY A 32 -10.90 1.42 1.25
N ILE A 33 -9.81 1.77 1.93
CA ILE A 33 -9.52 3.13 2.40
C ILE A 33 -8.13 3.60 1.94
N ASN A 34 -7.88 4.90 2.01
CA ASN A 34 -6.53 5.47 1.94
C ASN A 34 -6.02 5.73 3.37
N ARG A 35 -4.77 5.38 3.64
CA ARG A 35 -4.13 5.58 4.96
C ARG A 35 -2.84 6.36 4.80
N HIS A 36 -2.76 7.52 5.45
CA HIS A 36 -1.50 8.17 5.76
C HIS A 36 -0.93 7.63 7.07
N GLU A 37 0.41 7.48 7.15
CA GLU A 37 1.11 7.29 8.42
C GLU A 37 1.23 8.62 9.17
N THR A 38 0.20 8.92 9.97
CA THR A 38 0.16 10.11 10.81
C THR A 38 -0.38 9.79 12.19
N ASP A 39 0.35 10.22 13.22
CA ASP A 39 -0.07 10.26 14.62
C ASP A 39 -0.15 11.74 15.07
N PRO A 40 -1.18 12.12 15.86
CA PRO A 40 -1.38 13.51 16.26
C PRO A 40 -0.29 14.07 17.18
N VAL A 41 0.52 13.22 17.81
CA VAL A 41 1.59 13.61 18.74
C VAL A 41 2.96 13.44 18.09
N THR A 42 3.18 12.31 17.41
CA THR A 42 4.50 11.93 16.88
C THR A 42 4.65 12.11 15.37
N GLY A 43 3.64 12.66 14.68
CA GLY A 43 3.69 12.90 13.25
C GLY A 43 3.84 11.59 12.47
N HIS A 44 4.88 11.46 11.65
CA HIS A 44 5.11 10.26 10.83
C HIS A 44 5.73 9.08 11.59
N VAL A 45 6.05 9.24 12.87
CA VAL A 45 6.56 8.14 13.70
C VAL A 45 5.38 7.39 14.33
N ILE A 46 4.93 6.32 13.69
CA ILE A 46 3.76 5.54 14.15
C ILE A 46 4.20 4.38 15.05
N SER A 47 3.54 4.24 16.21
CA SER A 47 3.75 3.11 17.11
C SER A 47 3.17 1.81 16.55
N LYS A 48 3.74 0.66 16.95
CA LYS A 48 3.22 -0.66 16.56
C LYS A 48 1.78 -0.87 17.07
N GLU A 49 1.49 -0.34 18.25
CA GLU A 49 0.17 -0.40 18.89
C GLU A 49 -0.87 0.39 18.11
N SER A 50 -0.50 1.57 17.58
CA SER A 50 -1.37 2.36 16.71
C SER A 50 -1.62 1.64 15.38
N MET A 51 -0.59 1.08 14.73
CA MET A 51 -0.77 0.28 13.50
C MET A 51 -1.70 -0.91 13.70
N LEU A 52 -1.53 -1.64 14.81
CA LEU A 52 -2.40 -2.76 15.15
C LEU A 52 -3.85 -2.31 15.40
N ARG A 53 -4.03 -1.19 16.12
CA ARG A 53 -5.35 -0.60 16.38
C ARG A 53 -6.05 -0.22 15.07
N ASP A 54 -5.35 0.41 14.15
CA ASP A 54 -5.87 0.79 12.82
C ASP A 54 -6.41 -0.44 12.09
N ILE A 55 -5.63 -1.52 12.01
CA ILE A 55 -6.05 -2.76 11.34
C ILE A 55 -7.26 -3.38 12.03
N GLN A 56 -7.26 -3.48 13.36
CA GLN A 56 -8.39 -4.04 14.10
C GLN A 56 -9.68 -3.22 13.88
N LEU A 57 -9.58 -1.88 13.81
CA LEU A 57 -10.71 -1.02 13.48
C LEU A 57 -11.19 -1.28 12.05
N MET A 58 -10.29 -1.30 11.06
CA MET A 58 -10.66 -1.60 9.68
C MET A 58 -11.43 -2.91 9.56
N LYS A 59 -10.94 -3.98 10.20
CA LYS A 59 -11.61 -5.29 10.20
C LYS A 59 -12.99 -5.23 10.88
N LYS A 60 -13.14 -4.50 11.99
CA LYS A 60 -14.45 -4.29 12.67
C LYS A 60 -15.48 -3.58 11.77
N PHE A 61 -15.02 -2.72 10.87
CA PHE A 61 -15.86 -1.96 9.95
C PHE A 61 -15.94 -2.56 8.53
N ASN A 62 -15.65 -3.86 8.39
CA ASN A 62 -15.76 -4.61 7.12
C ASN A 62 -14.89 -4.08 5.97
N ILE A 63 -13.81 -3.35 6.28
CA ILE A 63 -12.80 -2.92 5.31
C ILE A 63 -11.93 -4.14 4.96
N ASN A 64 -11.65 -4.31 3.67
CA ASN A 64 -10.82 -5.41 3.17
C ASN A 64 -9.57 -4.97 2.41
N ALA A 65 -9.39 -3.67 2.18
CA ALA A 65 -8.25 -3.16 1.42
C ALA A 65 -7.74 -1.82 1.97
N VAL A 66 -6.46 -1.55 1.75
CA VAL A 66 -5.81 -0.28 2.10
C VAL A 66 -4.84 0.14 1.01
N ARG A 67 -4.82 1.44 0.72
CA ARG A 67 -3.78 2.08 -0.10
C ARG A 67 -2.84 2.90 0.78
N THR A 68 -1.54 2.72 0.61
CA THR A 68 -0.49 3.48 1.32
C THR A 68 -0.31 4.86 0.67
N SER A 69 -1.32 5.73 0.83
CA SER A 69 -1.31 7.08 0.26
C SER A 69 -0.27 7.96 0.98
N HIS A 70 0.77 8.49 0.32
CA HIS A 70 1.18 8.37 -1.08
C HIS A 70 2.66 7.96 -1.16
N TYR A 71 3.02 6.97 -0.34
CA TYR A 71 4.38 6.54 -0.09
C TYR A 71 4.40 5.17 0.60
N PRO A 72 5.51 4.41 0.51
CA PRO A 72 5.65 3.16 1.24
C PRO A 72 5.57 3.40 2.76
N ASN A 73 4.84 2.55 3.46
CA ASN A 73 4.74 2.56 4.93
C ASN A 73 5.85 1.69 5.56
N ALA A 74 5.98 1.73 6.89
CA ALA A 74 6.88 0.85 7.63
C ALA A 74 6.66 -0.64 7.31
N GLU A 75 7.73 -1.44 7.20
CA GLU A 75 7.64 -2.88 6.85
C GLU A 75 6.70 -3.69 7.77
N TYR A 76 6.64 -3.32 9.05
CA TYR A 76 5.75 -3.94 10.04
C TYR A 76 4.26 -3.79 9.66
N TRP A 77 3.88 -2.72 8.96
CA TRP A 77 2.53 -2.53 8.44
C TRP A 77 2.13 -3.64 7.46
N LEU A 78 3.02 -4.00 6.53
CA LEU A 78 2.77 -5.06 5.54
C LEU A 78 2.66 -6.42 6.21
N GLN A 79 3.51 -6.70 7.22
CA GLN A 79 3.44 -7.92 8.02
C GLN A 79 2.09 -8.07 8.73
N LEU A 80 1.55 -6.97 9.27
CA LEU A 80 0.21 -6.99 9.86
C LEU A 80 -0.89 -7.17 8.80
N CYS A 81 -0.75 -6.57 7.61
CA CYS A 81 -1.72 -6.77 6.52
C CYS A 81 -1.80 -8.24 6.09
N ASP A 82 -0.65 -8.93 6.02
CA ASP A 82 -0.58 -10.37 5.76
C ASP A 82 -1.29 -11.17 6.87
N GLN A 83 -1.02 -10.84 8.14
CA GLN A 83 -1.59 -11.55 9.30
C GLN A 83 -3.10 -11.39 9.45
N TYR A 84 -3.63 -10.18 9.20
CA TYR A 84 -5.04 -9.85 9.44
C TYR A 84 -5.90 -9.89 8.17
N GLY A 85 -5.29 -10.12 7.01
CA GLY A 85 -5.97 -10.24 5.73
C GLY A 85 -6.54 -8.90 5.24
N LEU A 86 -5.66 -8.09 4.65
CA LEU A 86 -6.02 -6.88 3.89
C LEU A 86 -5.34 -6.93 2.51
N TYR A 87 -6.08 -6.58 1.45
CA TYR A 87 -5.46 -6.28 0.16
C TYR A 87 -4.73 -4.94 0.26
N VAL A 88 -3.48 -4.87 -0.21
CA VAL A 88 -2.67 -3.66 -0.14
C VAL A 88 -2.37 -3.14 -1.54
N ILE A 89 -2.58 -1.85 -1.75
CA ILE A 89 -1.98 -1.08 -2.85
C ILE A 89 -0.78 -0.35 -2.24
N ASP A 90 0.42 -0.84 -2.55
CA ASP A 90 1.67 -0.23 -2.08
C ASP A 90 2.14 0.80 -3.10
N GLU A 91 2.11 2.07 -2.71
CA GLU A 91 2.35 3.21 -3.61
C GLU A 91 3.77 3.77 -3.46
N ALA A 92 4.45 3.98 -4.59
CA ALA A 92 5.75 4.64 -4.62
C ALA A 92 5.64 6.10 -4.16
N ASN A 93 6.70 6.62 -3.53
CA ASN A 93 6.76 8.00 -3.04
C ASN A 93 7.08 8.99 -4.17
N ILE A 94 6.14 9.18 -5.10
CA ILE A 94 6.28 10.06 -6.26
C ILE A 94 5.00 10.88 -6.40
N GLU A 95 5.08 12.15 -6.01
CA GLU A 95 3.99 13.12 -6.17
C GLU A 95 4.53 14.46 -6.64
N SER A 96 4.04 14.94 -7.79
CA SER A 96 4.44 16.23 -8.37
C SER A 96 3.23 17.11 -8.70
N HIS A 97 2.13 16.96 -7.96
CA HIS A 97 0.86 17.67 -8.20
C HIS A 97 1.07 19.17 -8.40
N GLY A 98 1.85 19.83 -7.55
CA GLY A 98 2.13 21.27 -7.63
C GLY A 98 2.80 21.73 -8.92
N MET A 99 3.40 20.82 -9.69
CA MET A 99 4.00 21.14 -11.00
C MET A 99 2.97 21.24 -12.12
N GLY A 100 1.78 20.64 -11.98
CA GLY A 100 0.80 20.50 -13.06
C GLY A 100 1.11 19.36 -14.05
N TYR A 101 0.21 19.15 -15.01
CA TYR A 101 0.19 17.98 -15.89
C TYR A 101 0.50 18.28 -17.37
N ASP A 102 0.82 19.53 -17.73
CA ASP A 102 1.17 19.87 -19.10
C ASP A 102 2.47 19.17 -19.52
N LEU A 103 2.46 18.51 -20.68
CA LEU A 103 3.58 17.72 -21.18
C LEU A 103 4.85 18.55 -21.41
N SER A 104 4.74 19.87 -21.55
CA SER A 104 5.89 20.77 -21.72
C SER A 104 6.71 20.98 -20.43
N TYR A 105 6.12 20.75 -19.25
CA TYR A 105 6.81 21.00 -17.98
C TYR A 105 6.57 19.96 -16.88
N THR A 106 5.63 19.03 -17.04
CA THR A 106 5.41 17.98 -16.06
C THR A 106 6.66 17.13 -15.87
N MET A 107 6.94 16.75 -14.63
CA MET A 107 8.13 15.98 -14.27
C MET A 107 8.07 14.58 -14.88
N ALA A 108 6.87 14.04 -15.06
CA ALA A 108 6.60 12.75 -15.67
C ALA A 108 6.99 12.67 -17.18
N ASN A 109 7.26 13.80 -17.84
CA ASN A 109 7.66 13.85 -19.25
C ASN A 109 9.01 14.56 -19.47
N ARG A 110 9.80 14.76 -18.41
CA ARG A 110 11.12 15.40 -18.48
C ARG A 110 12.22 14.34 -18.50
N PRO A 111 13.02 14.22 -19.57
CA PRO A 111 14.11 13.24 -19.63
C PRO A 111 15.13 13.37 -18.49
N THR A 112 15.32 14.58 -17.95
CA THR A 112 16.20 14.81 -16.79
C THR A 112 15.71 14.16 -15.50
N TRP A 113 14.44 13.73 -15.44
CA TRP A 113 13.80 13.07 -14.30
C TRP A 113 13.55 11.57 -14.51
N GLU A 114 13.89 11.00 -15.66
CA GLU A 114 13.66 9.58 -16.00
C GLU A 114 14.18 8.58 -14.95
N LYS A 115 15.29 8.92 -14.28
CA LYS A 115 15.88 8.04 -13.25
C LYS A 115 15.25 8.17 -11.86
N ALA A 116 14.42 9.19 -11.64
CA ALA A 116 13.92 9.57 -10.32
C ALA A 116 12.38 9.55 -10.21
N HIS A 117 11.68 9.78 -11.33
CA HIS A 117 10.22 9.82 -11.43
C HIS A 117 9.71 8.63 -12.26
#